data_AF-A0A9W6X480-F1
#
_entry.id   AF-A0A9W6X480-F1
#
_cell.length_a   1.000
_cell.length_b   1.000
_cell.length_c   1.000
_cell.angle_alpha   90.00
_cell.angle_beta   90.00
_cell.angle_gamma   90.00
#
_symmetry.space_group_name_H-M   'P 1'
#
loop_
_entity.id
_entity.type
_entity.pdbx_description
1 polymer ?
#
loop_
_entity_poly.entity_id
_entity_poly.type
_entity_poly.pdbx_seq_one_letter_code
_entity_poly.pdbx_strand_id
1 'polypeptide(L)'
;MQPLVFCNWYNAQSCCLPVHDADINGKFLALIEAGPACEKFQNAAKRFLSFAFCYACDPEEPMHFSTPLDTHFFDASTKTVKICASVATNMAPKLFSDCGLLLPDSRETICSPNSPVVPHKVWAGCQDGQHICQDNATSTWYCSDSTCGDAHTPTGFNDVPCNASRHTCDGVLMFLNDNRAAKPPNYEDYPVEIIDEQRCREEYGEEEAAFRCKCLHDPSASTRPTPTLVVVLALSIFLALQNTADTR
;
A
#
# COMPACT_ATOMS: atom_id res chain seq x y z
N MET A 1 8.31 -0.64 -27.99
CA MET A 1 7.49 -0.66 -26.76
C MET A 1 7.17 0.76 -26.38
N GLN A 2 5.91 1.05 -26.05
CA GLN A 2 5.54 2.33 -25.44
C GLN A 2 5.94 2.31 -23.95
N PRO A 3 6.42 3.42 -23.38
CA PRO A 3 6.73 3.50 -21.96
C PRO A 3 5.47 3.50 -21.09
N LEU A 4 5.60 3.11 -19.83
CA LEU A 4 4.58 3.32 -18.79
C LEU A 4 4.53 4.82 -18.47
N VAL A 5 3.34 5.39 -18.45
CA VAL A 5 3.10 6.81 -18.21
C VAL A 5 2.70 7.02 -16.75
N PHE A 6 1.79 6.21 -16.23
CA PHE A 6 1.30 6.34 -14.86
C PHE A 6 2.25 5.69 -13.85
N CYS A 7 2.54 4.39 -14.02
CA CYS A 7 3.48 3.61 -13.23
C CYS A 7 4.94 3.79 -13.71
N ASN A 8 5.31 5.02 -14.06
CA ASN A 8 6.57 5.34 -14.75
C ASN A 8 7.85 5.03 -13.97
N TRP A 9 7.77 4.84 -12.64
CA TRP A 9 8.91 4.41 -11.82
C TRP A 9 9.49 3.07 -12.26
N TYR A 10 8.66 2.22 -12.88
CA TYR A 10 9.03 0.89 -13.35
C TYR A 10 9.43 0.87 -14.83
N ASN A 11 9.64 2.03 -15.48
CA ASN A 11 10.00 2.07 -16.91
C ASN A 11 11.29 1.33 -17.26
N ALA A 12 12.24 1.22 -16.33
CA ALA A 12 13.48 0.47 -16.54
C ALA A 12 13.26 -1.05 -16.51
N GLN A 13 12.37 -1.51 -15.65
CA GLN A 13 12.02 -2.92 -15.47
C GLN A 13 10.62 -2.99 -14.85
N SER A 14 9.66 -3.56 -15.57
CA SER A 14 8.27 -3.71 -15.14
C SER A 14 7.72 -5.11 -15.39
N CYS A 15 6.78 -5.52 -14.55
CA CYS A 15 5.96 -6.71 -14.77
C CYS A 15 4.68 -6.43 -15.58
N CYS A 16 4.30 -5.15 -15.70
CA CYS A 16 3.08 -4.74 -16.39
C CYS A 16 3.36 -4.21 -17.82
N LEU A 17 2.34 -4.34 -18.68
CA LEU A 17 2.33 -3.81 -20.05
C LEU A 17 1.67 -2.42 -20.09
N PRO A 18 1.93 -1.60 -21.13
CA PRO A 18 1.31 -0.27 -21.26
C PRO A 18 -0.22 -0.25 -21.23
N VAL A 19 -0.87 -1.34 -21.68
CA VAL A 19 -2.33 -1.48 -21.58
C VAL A 19 -2.80 -1.66 -20.14
N HIS A 20 -2.02 -2.35 -19.29
CA HIS A 20 -2.33 -2.46 -17.87
C HIS A 20 -2.09 -1.11 -17.17
N ASP A 21 -1.04 -0.38 -17.53
CA ASP A 21 -0.78 0.97 -17.01
C ASP A 21 -1.95 1.93 -17.28
N ALA A 22 -2.50 1.88 -18.50
CA ALA A 22 -3.67 2.67 -18.86
C ALA A 22 -4.93 2.29 -18.07
N ASP A 23 -5.18 0.99 -17.86
CA ASP A 23 -6.28 0.49 -17.03
C ASP A 23 -6.14 0.93 -15.56
N ILE A 24 -4.95 0.72 -14.99
CA ILE A 24 -4.61 1.13 -13.61
C ILE A 24 -4.81 2.63 -13.44
N ASN A 25 -4.35 3.44 -14.40
CA ASN A 25 -4.56 4.89 -14.38
C ASN A 25 -6.05 5.26 -14.42
N GLY A 26 -6.83 4.60 -15.30
CA GLY A 26 -8.28 4.81 -15.38
C GLY A 26 -8.98 4.54 -14.04
N LYS A 27 -8.66 3.40 -13.41
CA LYS A 27 -9.20 3.02 -12.09
C LYS A 27 -8.75 3.98 -10.99
N PHE A 28 -7.51 4.46 -11.04
CA PHE A 28 -6.98 5.44 -10.08
C PHE A 28 -7.72 6.78 -10.19
N LEU A 29 -7.84 7.31 -11.41
CA LEU A 29 -8.53 8.58 -11.67
C LEU A 29 -10.01 8.50 -11.27
N ALA A 30 -10.68 7.39 -11.60
CA ALA A 30 -12.07 7.15 -11.21
C ALA A 30 -12.31 7.26 -9.69
N LEU A 31 -11.29 6.94 -8.87
CA LEU A 31 -11.35 7.06 -7.42
C LEU A 31 -11.03 8.47 -6.90
N ILE A 32 -10.01 9.13 -7.45
CA ILE A 32 -9.47 10.38 -6.89
C ILE A 32 -10.11 11.66 -7.45
N GLU A 33 -10.86 11.58 -8.55
CA GLU A 33 -11.48 12.72 -9.22
C GLU A 33 -12.84 13.10 -8.59
N ALA A 34 -12.87 13.40 -7.29
CA ALA A 34 -14.06 13.87 -6.54
C ALA A 34 -14.52 15.30 -6.89
N GLY A 35 -14.60 15.59 -8.19
CA GLY A 35 -15.02 16.85 -8.77
C GLY A 35 -13.87 17.86 -9.03
N PRO A 36 -14.14 18.93 -9.79
CA PRO A 36 -13.10 19.83 -10.32
C PRO A 36 -12.32 20.63 -9.27
N ALA A 37 -12.90 20.78 -8.07
CA ALA A 37 -12.21 21.44 -6.96
C ALA A 37 -11.10 20.53 -6.40
N CYS A 38 -11.37 19.24 -6.28
CA CYS A 38 -10.51 18.22 -5.69
C CYS A 38 -9.44 17.69 -6.65
N GLU A 39 -9.72 17.78 -7.96
CA GLU A 39 -8.77 17.52 -9.04
C GLU A 39 -7.51 18.40 -8.93
N LYS A 40 -7.68 19.68 -8.54
CA LYS A 40 -6.60 20.67 -8.48
C LYS A 40 -5.70 20.57 -7.24
N PHE A 41 -6.15 19.88 -6.18
CA PHE A 41 -5.35 19.73 -4.97
C PHE A 41 -4.34 18.59 -5.17
N GLN A 42 -3.06 18.97 -5.24
CA GLN A 42 -1.98 18.02 -5.06
C GLN A 42 -1.96 17.56 -3.61
N ASN A 43 -2.17 16.26 -3.42
CA ASN A 43 -2.13 15.62 -2.12
C ASN A 43 -1.06 14.54 -2.17
N ALA A 44 -0.12 14.56 -1.23
CA ALA A 44 0.92 13.53 -1.12
C ALA A 44 0.30 12.13 -1.02
N ALA A 45 -0.88 11.98 -0.42
CA ALA A 45 -1.57 10.71 -0.31
C ALA A 45 -1.95 10.10 -1.68
N LYS A 46 -2.28 10.94 -2.69
CA LYS A 46 -2.54 10.47 -4.06
C LYS A 46 -1.30 9.80 -4.66
N ARG A 47 -0.10 10.29 -4.35
CA ARG A 47 1.16 9.68 -4.77
C ARG A 47 1.34 8.29 -4.15
N PHE A 48 1.17 8.15 -2.84
CA PHE A 48 1.32 6.83 -2.20
C PHE A 48 0.24 5.85 -2.62
N LEU A 49 -0.99 6.33 -2.84
CA LEU A 49 -2.07 5.54 -3.43
C LEU A 49 -1.71 5.04 -4.85
N SER A 50 -1.05 5.87 -5.66
CA SER A 50 -0.59 5.44 -6.99
C SER A 50 0.40 4.28 -6.91
N PHE A 51 1.21 4.18 -5.85
CA PHE A 51 2.12 3.05 -5.66
C PHE A 51 1.34 1.74 -5.44
N ALA A 52 0.32 1.77 -4.59
CA ALA A 52 -0.54 0.61 -4.36
C ALA A 52 -1.28 0.19 -5.65
N PHE A 53 -1.75 1.15 -6.45
CA PHE A 53 -2.37 0.88 -7.75
C PHE A 53 -1.38 0.27 -8.75
N CYS A 54 -0.13 0.73 -8.72
CA CYS A 54 0.96 0.23 -9.57
C CYS A 54 1.64 -1.04 -9.04
N TYR A 55 1.10 -1.70 -8.02
CA TYR A 55 1.69 -2.89 -7.41
C TYR A 55 2.05 -3.99 -8.44
N ALA A 56 1.16 -4.25 -9.39
CA ALA A 56 1.36 -5.26 -10.44
C ALA A 56 2.50 -4.91 -11.44
N CYS A 57 2.98 -3.67 -11.43
CA CYS A 57 4.09 -3.23 -12.26
C CYS A 57 5.45 -3.43 -11.60
N ASP A 58 5.50 -3.65 -10.28
CA ASP A 58 6.73 -3.80 -9.52
C ASP A 58 7.49 -5.07 -9.96
N PRO A 59 8.77 -4.98 -10.38
CA PRO A 59 9.59 -6.15 -10.69
C PRO A 59 9.85 -7.06 -9.48
N GLU A 60 9.74 -6.54 -8.25
CA GLU A 60 9.88 -7.32 -7.01
C GLU A 60 8.55 -7.91 -6.51
N GLU A 61 7.48 -7.81 -7.29
CA GLU A 61 6.14 -8.31 -6.94
C GLU A 61 6.12 -9.73 -6.35
N PRO A 62 6.83 -10.72 -6.93
CA PRO A 62 6.84 -12.07 -6.37
C PRO A 62 7.40 -12.17 -4.94
N MET A 63 8.20 -11.20 -4.50
CA MET A 63 8.80 -11.16 -3.17
C MET A 63 7.85 -10.60 -2.11
N HIS A 64 6.87 -9.79 -2.51
CA HIS A 64 5.91 -9.20 -1.60
C HIS A 64 4.47 -9.68 -1.84
N PHE A 65 4.28 -10.69 -2.69
CA PHE A 65 3.05 -11.48 -2.82
C PHE A 65 3.28 -12.92 -2.33
N SER A 66 3.10 -13.16 -1.04
CA SER A 66 3.44 -14.43 -0.40
C SER A 66 2.41 -14.84 0.66
N THR A 67 2.68 -15.91 1.41
CA THR A 67 1.85 -16.26 2.57
C THR A 67 1.82 -15.14 3.60
N PRO A 68 0.71 -14.99 4.35
CA PRO A 68 0.61 -14.01 5.44
C PRO A 68 1.74 -14.18 6.47
N LEU A 69 2.22 -13.09 7.05
CA LEU A 69 3.04 -13.15 8.26
C LEU A 69 2.14 -13.30 9.49
N ASP A 70 1.06 -12.53 9.55
CA ASP A 70 0.04 -12.68 10.58
C ASP A 70 -0.99 -13.74 10.19
N THR A 71 -0.63 -15.01 10.32
CA THR A 71 -1.55 -16.14 10.08
C THR A 71 -2.65 -16.29 11.13
N HIS A 72 -2.61 -15.49 12.21
CA HIS A 72 -3.69 -15.44 13.17
C HIS A 72 -4.81 -14.53 12.65
N PHE A 73 -4.46 -13.37 12.08
CA PHE A 73 -5.43 -12.43 11.52
C PHE A 73 -5.85 -12.75 10.07
N PHE A 74 -4.93 -13.26 9.25
CA PHE A 74 -5.20 -13.67 7.87
C PHE A 74 -5.22 -15.18 7.72
N ASP A 75 -6.03 -15.68 6.79
CA ASP A 75 -6.11 -17.11 6.49
C ASP A 75 -4.78 -17.63 5.94
N ALA A 76 -4.17 -18.58 6.64
CA ALA A 76 -2.88 -19.18 6.29
C ALA A 76 -2.89 -19.93 4.94
N SER A 77 -4.06 -20.31 4.43
CA SER A 77 -4.22 -21.00 3.15
C SER A 77 -4.22 -20.07 1.94
N THR A 78 -4.28 -18.75 2.17
CA THR A 78 -4.24 -17.73 1.12
C THR A 78 -2.86 -17.09 0.96
N LYS A 79 -2.73 -16.20 -0.03
CA LYS A 79 -1.62 -15.26 -0.17
C LYS A 79 -2.08 -13.86 0.21
N THR A 80 -1.18 -13.06 0.75
CA THR A 80 -1.37 -11.65 1.01
C THR A 80 -0.52 -10.81 0.06
N VAL A 81 -1.09 -9.68 -0.36
CA VAL A 81 -0.32 -8.56 -0.93
C VAL A 81 0.29 -7.79 0.22
N LYS A 82 1.62 -7.64 0.23
CA LYS A 82 2.34 -6.95 1.31
C LYS A 82 2.64 -5.51 0.92
N ILE A 83 2.09 -4.56 1.67
CA ILE A 83 2.37 -3.13 1.52
C ILE A 83 3.07 -2.64 2.78
N CYS A 84 4.19 -1.94 2.63
CA CYS A 84 4.90 -1.46 3.80
C CYS A 84 4.10 -0.41 4.57
N ALA A 85 4.21 -0.42 5.90
CA ALA A 85 3.59 0.58 6.76
C ALA A 85 3.98 2.02 6.37
N SER A 86 5.21 2.21 5.87
CA SER A 86 5.71 3.50 5.35
C SER A 86 4.96 4.00 4.10
N VAL A 87 4.37 3.10 3.29
CA VAL A 87 3.51 3.46 2.16
C VAL A 87 2.06 3.59 2.64
N ALA A 88 1.56 2.60 3.38
CA ALA A 88 0.18 2.55 3.88
C ALA A 88 -0.20 3.81 4.67
N THR A 89 0.58 4.16 5.70
CA THR A 89 0.28 5.30 6.57
C THR A 89 0.21 6.64 5.81
N ASN A 90 0.97 6.79 4.72
CA ASN A 90 0.99 7.99 3.90
C ASN A 90 -0.14 8.04 2.84
N MET A 91 -0.96 7.00 2.73
CA MET A 91 -2.22 7.00 1.96
C MET A 91 -3.44 6.68 2.83
N ALA A 92 -3.35 6.94 4.14
CA ALA A 92 -4.47 6.71 5.04
C ALA A 92 -5.72 7.53 4.64
N PRO A 93 -6.95 6.99 4.80
CA PRO A 93 -8.20 7.65 4.41
C PRO A 93 -8.34 9.09 4.90
N LYS A 94 -7.91 9.37 6.14
CA LYS A 94 -7.94 10.71 6.74
C LYS A 94 -7.26 11.79 5.89
N LEU A 95 -6.24 11.42 5.12
CA LEU A 95 -5.48 12.33 4.27
C LEU A 95 -6.27 12.78 3.03
N PHE A 96 -7.37 12.11 2.70
CA PHE A 96 -8.25 12.46 1.58
C PHE A 96 -9.51 13.20 2.01
N SER A 97 -9.71 13.43 3.32
CA SER A 97 -10.98 13.93 3.88
C SER A 97 -11.44 15.28 3.34
N ASP A 98 -10.49 16.21 3.12
CA ASP A 98 -10.81 17.57 2.67
C ASP A 98 -11.27 17.61 1.20
N CYS A 99 -10.85 16.62 0.41
CA CYS A 99 -11.18 16.49 -1.00
C CYS A 99 -12.26 15.42 -1.28
N GLY A 100 -12.48 14.49 -0.35
CA GLY A 100 -13.29 13.31 -0.59
C GLY A 100 -12.65 12.35 -1.60
N LEU A 101 -13.35 11.25 -1.86
CA LEU A 101 -13.09 10.31 -2.96
C LEU A 101 -14.39 10.00 -3.69
N LEU A 102 -14.31 9.50 -4.92
CA LEU A 102 -15.43 8.86 -5.59
C LEU A 102 -15.31 7.36 -5.42
N LEU A 103 -16.20 6.76 -4.65
CA LEU A 103 -16.22 5.32 -4.49
C LEU A 103 -17.09 4.70 -5.60
N PRO A 104 -16.50 3.95 -6.55
CA PRO A 104 -17.29 3.20 -7.52
C PRO A 104 -17.99 2.02 -6.84
N ASP A 105 -19.20 1.67 -7.27
CA ASP A 105 -19.84 0.43 -6.81
C ASP A 105 -19.05 -0.80 -7.28
N SER A 106 -18.44 -0.71 -8.48
CA SER A 106 -17.50 -1.70 -9.02
C SER A 106 -16.51 -1.02 -9.96
N ARG A 107 -15.25 -1.43 -9.92
CA ARG A 107 -14.18 -0.92 -10.80
C ARG A 107 -14.19 -1.52 -12.21
N GLU A 108 -14.92 -2.62 -12.41
CA GLU A 108 -14.96 -3.35 -13.67
C GLU A 108 -16.05 -2.84 -14.63
N THR A 109 -16.99 -2.04 -14.12
CA THR A 109 -18.09 -1.48 -14.91
C THR A 109 -18.04 0.04 -14.95
N ILE A 110 -17.75 0.59 -16.12
CA ILE A 110 -17.75 2.04 -16.39
C ILE A 110 -19.12 2.71 -16.15
N CYS A 111 -20.20 1.92 -16.15
CA CYS A 111 -21.56 2.39 -15.90
C CYS A 111 -21.99 2.27 -14.43
N SER A 112 -21.12 1.79 -13.55
CA SER A 112 -21.43 1.73 -12.13
C SER A 112 -21.58 3.14 -11.56
N PRO A 113 -22.58 3.37 -10.68
CA PRO A 113 -22.66 4.60 -9.92
C PRO A 113 -21.36 4.84 -9.15
N ASN A 114 -20.95 6.11 -9.11
CA ASN A 114 -19.86 6.57 -8.25
C ASN A 114 -20.47 7.44 -7.16
N SER A 115 -20.20 7.10 -5.90
CA SER A 115 -20.71 7.84 -4.75
C SER A 115 -19.60 8.71 -4.16
N PRO A 116 -19.82 10.03 -3.98
CA PRO A 116 -18.87 10.84 -3.24
C PRO A 116 -18.85 10.39 -1.79
N VAL A 117 -17.65 10.12 -1.27
CA VAL A 117 -17.45 9.67 0.10
C VAL A 117 -16.47 10.56 0.86
N VAL A 118 -16.66 10.61 2.18
CA VAL A 118 -15.69 11.17 3.12
C VAL A 118 -14.86 10.01 3.67
N PRO A 119 -13.61 9.80 3.22
CA PRO A 119 -12.92 8.52 3.43
C PRO A 119 -12.73 8.15 4.89
N HIS A 120 -12.42 9.10 5.79
CA HIS A 120 -12.28 8.81 7.22
C HIS A 120 -13.60 8.44 7.92
N LYS A 121 -14.76 8.65 7.28
CA LYS A 121 -16.06 8.20 7.77
C LYS A 121 -16.39 6.80 7.29
N VAL A 122 -15.97 6.45 6.07
CA VAL A 122 -16.16 5.11 5.49
C VAL A 122 -15.17 4.12 6.12
N TRP A 123 -13.92 4.52 6.31
CA TRP A 123 -12.86 3.69 6.86
C TRP A 123 -12.25 4.37 8.10
N ALA A 124 -13.02 4.40 9.19
CA ALA A 124 -12.63 5.07 10.43
C ALA A 124 -11.54 4.34 11.23
N GLY A 125 -11.36 3.02 11.00
CA GLY A 125 -10.55 2.14 11.84
C GLY A 125 -11.29 1.68 13.09
N CYS A 126 -10.75 0.66 13.75
CA CYS A 126 -11.32 0.04 14.94
C CYS A 126 -10.48 0.31 16.19
N GLN A 127 -11.10 0.09 17.35
CA GLN A 127 -10.38 0.00 18.60
C GLN A 127 -9.68 -1.35 18.70
N ASP A 128 -8.57 -1.37 19.44
CA ASP A 128 -7.84 -2.60 19.75
C ASP A 128 -8.78 -3.64 20.39
N GLY A 129 -8.76 -4.87 19.90
CA GLY A 129 -9.64 -5.93 20.38
C GLY A 129 -11.01 -6.02 19.70
N GLN A 130 -11.36 -5.11 18.80
CA GLN A 130 -12.57 -5.23 17.97
C GLN A 130 -12.33 -6.08 16.72
N HIS A 131 -13.39 -6.57 16.09
CA HIS A 131 -13.35 -7.30 14.82
C HIS A 131 -13.53 -6.34 13.64
N ILE A 132 -12.77 -6.55 12.56
CA ILE A 132 -12.97 -5.89 11.28
C ILE A 132 -13.92 -6.72 10.43
N CYS A 133 -15.09 -6.17 10.15
CA CYS A 133 -16.13 -6.82 9.38
C CYS A 133 -16.43 -6.07 8.09
N GLN A 134 -16.93 -6.79 7.10
CA GLN A 134 -17.46 -6.24 5.86
C GLN A 134 -18.80 -6.89 5.55
N ASP A 135 -19.85 -6.10 5.42
CA ASP A 135 -21.15 -6.60 5.00
C ASP A 135 -21.10 -7.08 3.53
N ASN A 136 -21.31 -8.38 3.28
CA ASN A 136 -21.18 -8.96 1.94
C ASN A 136 -22.22 -8.43 0.92
N ALA A 137 -23.35 -7.91 1.38
CA ALA A 137 -24.39 -7.40 0.48
C ALA A 137 -24.11 -5.96 0.02
N THR A 138 -23.54 -5.14 0.90
CA THR A 138 -23.29 -3.71 0.67
C THR A 138 -21.82 -3.36 0.49
N SER A 139 -20.92 -4.32 0.74
CA SER A 139 -19.47 -4.13 0.84
C SER A 139 -19.07 -3.08 1.90
N THR A 140 -19.92 -2.80 2.88
CA THR A 140 -19.66 -1.77 3.90
C THR A 140 -18.75 -2.31 4.99
N TRP A 141 -17.66 -1.59 5.27
CA TRP A 141 -16.73 -1.92 6.35
C TRP A 141 -17.19 -1.34 7.68
N TYR A 142 -17.05 -2.10 8.76
CA TYR A 142 -17.39 -1.64 10.10
C TYR A 142 -16.61 -2.40 11.18
N CYS A 143 -16.62 -1.87 12.39
CA CYS A 143 -16.03 -2.47 13.57
C CYS A 143 -17.11 -3.12 14.44
N SER A 144 -16.80 -4.28 15.01
CA SER A 144 -17.72 -5.02 15.87
C SER A 144 -17.02 -5.44 17.17
N ASP A 145 -17.72 -5.34 18.30
CA ASP A 145 -17.24 -5.85 19.59
C ASP A 145 -17.37 -7.38 19.71
N SER A 146 -18.01 -8.02 18.72
CA SER A 146 -18.17 -9.47 18.59
C SER A 146 -17.69 -9.97 17.24
N THR A 147 -17.49 -11.28 17.13
CA THR A 147 -17.23 -12.00 15.87
C THR A 147 -18.17 -11.54 14.75
N CYS A 148 -17.63 -11.36 13.55
CA CYS A 148 -18.37 -10.95 12.35
C CYS A 148 -19.34 -12.05 11.87
N GLY A 149 -18.90 -13.31 11.95
CA GLY A 149 -19.57 -14.46 11.33
C GLY A 149 -19.34 -14.55 9.81
N ASP A 150 -19.59 -15.72 9.23
CA ASP A 150 -19.24 -16.05 7.83
C ASP A 150 -19.77 -15.06 6.78
N ALA A 151 -20.93 -14.44 7.02
CA ALA A 151 -21.54 -13.48 6.10
C ALA A 151 -20.90 -12.08 6.15
N HIS A 152 -20.04 -11.83 7.14
CA HIS A 152 -19.43 -10.53 7.36
C HIS A 152 -17.90 -10.57 7.57
N THR A 153 -17.29 -11.75 7.62
CA THR A 153 -15.83 -11.89 7.65
C THR A 153 -15.28 -11.66 6.23
N PRO A 154 -14.39 -10.67 6.02
CA PRO A 154 -13.82 -10.41 4.71
C PRO A 154 -13.04 -11.62 4.17
N THR A 155 -13.04 -11.80 2.86
CA THR A 155 -12.32 -12.92 2.23
C THR A 155 -10.82 -12.86 2.54
N GLY A 156 -10.26 -13.97 3.01
CA GLY A 156 -8.85 -14.09 3.41
C GLY A 156 -8.55 -13.60 4.82
N PHE A 157 -9.55 -13.20 5.60
CA PHE A 157 -9.43 -12.83 7.01
C PHE A 157 -9.93 -13.96 7.90
N ASN A 158 -9.32 -14.12 9.07
CA ASN A 158 -9.89 -14.90 10.15
C ASN A 158 -10.77 -13.99 11.01
N ASP A 159 -11.88 -14.51 11.54
CA ASP A 159 -12.78 -13.75 12.42
C ASP A 159 -12.21 -13.63 13.84
N VAL A 160 -11.15 -12.83 13.96
CA VAL A 160 -10.40 -12.61 15.21
C VAL A 160 -10.27 -11.12 15.52
N PRO A 161 -10.08 -10.76 16.80
CA PRO A 161 -9.83 -9.37 17.18
C PRO A 161 -8.61 -8.79 16.48
N CYS A 162 -8.75 -7.54 16.02
CA CYS A 162 -7.66 -6.76 15.46
C CYS A 162 -6.69 -6.28 16.56
N ASN A 163 -5.48 -5.95 16.14
CA ASN A 163 -4.40 -5.45 16.98
C ASN A 163 -3.79 -4.18 16.37
N ALA A 164 -3.93 -3.05 17.08
CA ALA A 164 -3.47 -1.73 16.61
C ALA A 164 -1.95 -1.69 16.40
N SER A 165 -1.16 -2.39 17.24
CA SER A 165 0.29 -2.46 17.08
C SER A 165 0.73 -3.19 15.80
N ARG A 166 -0.16 -4.01 15.22
CA ARG A 166 0.06 -4.80 14.00
C ARG A 166 -0.55 -4.15 12.76
N HIS A 167 -1.04 -2.91 12.85
CA HIS A 167 -1.79 -2.23 11.78
C HIS A 167 -3.06 -2.98 11.33
N THR A 168 -3.55 -3.95 12.11
CA THR A 168 -4.74 -4.71 11.73
C THR A 168 -6.03 -4.04 12.20
N CYS A 169 -5.98 -2.96 12.98
CA CYS A 169 -7.16 -2.14 13.35
C CYS A 169 -7.29 -0.87 12.52
N ASP A 170 -6.29 -0.49 11.73
CA ASP A 170 -6.25 0.84 11.12
C ASP A 170 -7.27 0.97 9.99
N GLY A 171 -7.88 2.15 9.86
CA GLY A 171 -8.79 2.43 8.74
C GLY A 171 -8.11 2.29 7.37
N VAL A 172 -6.79 2.45 7.31
CA VAL A 172 -6.04 2.19 6.08
C VAL A 172 -6.03 0.71 5.68
N LEU A 173 -6.11 -0.23 6.64
CA LEU A 173 -6.24 -1.65 6.32
C LEU A 173 -7.56 -1.93 5.59
N MET A 174 -8.66 -1.39 6.10
CA MET A 174 -9.97 -1.51 5.45
C MET A 174 -9.95 -0.87 4.06
N PHE A 175 -9.35 0.32 3.94
CA PHE A 175 -9.22 1.03 2.67
C PHE A 175 -8.41 0.22 1.64
N LEU A 176 -7.33 -0.43 2.08
CA LEU A 176 -6.49 -1.31 1.26
C LEU A 176 -7.15 -2.65 0.94
N ASN A 177 -8.16 -3.08 1.69
CA ASN A 177 -8.86 -4.34 1.46
C ASN A 177 -10.23 -4.16 0.79
N ASP A 178 -10.72 -2.93 0.64
CA ASP A 178 -11.92 -2.62 -0.14
C ASP A 178 -11.58 -2.62 -1.64
N ASN A 179 -12.17 -3.56 -2.38
CA ASN A 179 -12.00 -3.71 -3.83
C ASN A 179 -12.43 -2.46 -4.61
N ARG A 180 -13.23 -1.58 -4.02
CA ARG A 180 -13.65 -0.32 -4.66
C ARG A 180 -12.64 0.81 -4.43
N ALA A 181 -11.70 0.65 -3.50
CA ALA A 181 -10.98 1.76 -2.86
C ALA A 181 -9.46 1.75 -3.10
N ALA A 182 -8.60 1.40 -2.13
CA ALA A 182 -7.13 1.44 -2.31
C ALA A 182 -6.50 0.10 -2.68
N LYS A 183 -7.29 -0.98 -2.69
CA LYS A 183 -6.80 -2.32 -3.02
C LYS A 183 -6.17 -2.35 -4.42
N PRO A 184 -5.00 -2.98 -4.60
CA PRO A 184 -4.39 -3.11 -5.93
C PRO A 184 -5.35 -3.77 -6.93
N PRO A 185 -5.66 -3.14 -8.09
CA PRO A 185 -6.71 -3.61 -9.00
C PRO A 185 -6.54 -5.05 -9.52
N ASN A 186 -5.31 -5.54 -9.65
CA ASN A 186 -5.03 -6.88 -10.15
C ASN A 186 -4.99 -7.96 -9.05
N TYR A 187 -5.28 -7.60 -7.80
CA TYR A 187 -5.17 -8.48 -6.62
C TYR A 187 -6.43 -8.42 -5.74
N GLU A 188 -7.59 -8.17 -6.34
CA GLU A 188 -8.85 -8.00 -5.62
C GLU A 188 -9.31 -9.26 -4.87
N ASP A 189 -8.85 -10.44 -5.30
CA ASP A 189 -9.13 -11.73 -4.65
C ASP A 189 -8.26 -12.01 -3.42
N TYR A 190 -7.20 -11.21 -3.18
CA TYR A 190 -6.23 -11.45 -2.12
C TYR A 190 -6.30 -10.37 -1.04
N PRO A 191 -6.21 -10.73 0.26
CA PRO A 191 -6.09 -9.74 1.31
C PRO A 191 -4.79 -8.94 1.19
N VAL A 192 -4.84 -7.70 1.63
CA VAL A 192 -3.67 -6.82 1.76
C VAL A 192 -3.24 -6.78 3.22
N GLU A 193 -1.98 -7.13 3.44
CA GLU A 193 -1.29 -7.13 4.73
C GLU A 193 -0.35 -5.92 4.81
N ILE A 194 -0.43 -5.18 5.91
CA ILE A 194 0.46 -4.03 6.17
C ILE A 194 1.67 -4.52 6.95
N ILE A 195 2.87 -4.34 6.38
CA ILE A 195 4.12 -4.81 6.99
C ILE A 195 4.88 -3.65 7.62
N ASP A 196 5.02 -3.68 8.94
CA ASP A 196 6.05 -2.91 9.64
C ASP A 196 7.37 -3.68 9.55
N GLU A 197 8.25 -3.25 8.65
CA GLU A 197 9.54 -3.90 8.45
C GLU A 197 10.42 -3.92 9.70
N GLN A 198 10.43 -2.84 10.48
CA GLN A 198 11.29 -2.76 11.64
C GLN A 198 10.87 -3.82 12.64
N ARG A 199 9.58 -3.86 12.94
CA ARG A 199 9.01 -4.86 13.82
C ARG A 199 9.18 -6.28 13.27
N CYS A 200 8.99 -6.46 11.96
CA CYS A 200 9.17 -7.76 11.33
C CYS A 200 10.61 -8.27 11.44
N ARG A 201 11.61 -7.39 11.30
CA ARG A 201 13.03 -7.73 11.55
C ARG A 201 13.30 -8.08 13.01
N GLU A 202 12.66 -7.38 13.94
CA GLU A 202 12.77 -7.70 15.37
C GLU A 202 12.16 -9.07 15.70
N GLU A 203 11.07 -9.48 15.04
CA GLU A 203 10.39 -10.75 15.28
C GLU A 203 11.10 -11.96 14.64
N TYR A 204 11.60 -11.83 13.41
CA TYR A 204 12.19 -12.96 12.65
C TYR A 204 13.74 -12.94 12.61
N GLY A 205 14.38 -11.85 13.02
CA GLY A 205 15.82 -11.64 12.85
C GLY A 205 16.21 -11.28 11.41
N GLU A 206 17.40 -10.68 11.23
CA GLU A 206 17.83 -10.08 9.96
C GLU A 206 17.86 -11.06 8.77
N GLU A 207 18.29 -12.31 9.00
CA GLU A 207 18.45 -13.31 7.93
C GLU A 207 17.11 -13.76 7.34
N GLU A 208 16.14 -14.07 8.20
CA GLU A 208 14.81 -14.50 7.76
C GLU A 208 13.97 -13.32 7.27
N ALA A 209 14.14 -12.14 7.90
CA ALA A 209 13.46 -10.92 7.51
C ALA A 209 13.80 -10.44 6.10
N ALA A 210 15.02 -10.70 5.62
CA ALA A 210 15.46 -10.34 4.26
C ALA A 210 14.53 -10.89 3.16
N PHE A 211 13.83 -11.99 3.44
CA PHE A 211 12.90 -12.64 2.53
C PHE A 211 11.45 -12.45 2.96
N ARG A 212 11.15 -12.59 4.27
CA ARG A 212 9.77 -12.58 4.77
C ARG A 212 9.17 -11.19 4.94
N CYS A 213 9.98 -10.20 5.27
CA CYS A 213 9.52 -8.85 5.58
C CYS A 213 9.47 -7.94 4.34
N LYS A 214 9.66 -8.49 3.14
CA LYS A 214 9.59 -7.73 1.89
C LYS A 214 8.16 -7.27 1.64
N CYS A 215 8.02 -5.99 1.31
CA CYS A 215 6.75 -5.35 1.04
C CYS A 215 6.95 -4.24 -0.01
N LEU A 216 5.86 -3.79 -0.63
CA LEU A 216 5.91 -2.68 -1.57
C LEU A 216 6.38 -1.38 -0.88
N HIS A 217 7.53 -0.86 -1.31
CA HIS A 217 8.11 0.42 -0.88
C HIS A 217 7.68 1.59 -1.76
N ASP A 218 8.13 2.80 -1.40
CA ASP A 218 8.12 3.94 -2.32
C ASP A 218 9.14 3.69 -3.46
N PRO A 219 8.69 3.41 -4.70
CA PRO A 219 9.58 3.11 -5.83
C PRO A 219 10.32 4.36 -6.33
N SER A 220 9.98 5.55 -5.84
CA SER A 220 10.74 6.75 -6.13
C SER A 220 12.04 6.87 -5.33
N ALA A 221 12.17 6.10 -4.24
CA ALA A 221 13.40 6.10 -3.44
C ALA A 221 14.54 5.37 -4.17
N SER A 222 14.24 4.31 -4.91
CA SER A 222 15.20 3.53 -5.70
C SER A 222 15.68 4.24 -6.96
N THR A 223 14.92 5.22 -7.45
CA THR A 223 15.29 6.07 -8.60
C THR A 223 16.07 7.33 -8.22
N ARG A 224 16.25 7.62 -6.92
CA ARG A 224 17.16 8.70 -6.51
C ARG A 224 18.60 8.27 -6.76
N PRO A 225 19.39 9.02 -7.54
CA PRO A 225 20.81 8.74 -7.64
C PRO A 225 21.39 8.79 -6.23
N THR A 226 21.98 7.68 -5.79
CA THR A 226 22.80 7.66 -4.58
C THR A 226 23.78 8.81 -4.70
N PRO A 227 23.87 9.73 -3.73
CA PRO A 227 24.80 10.85 -3.84
C PRO A 227 26.21 10.29 -3.76
N THR A 228 26.75 9.94 -4.92
CA THR A 228 28.15 9.57 -5.16
C THR A 228 29.10 10.66 -4.65
N LEU A 229 28.57 11.87 -4.43
CA LEU A 229 29.27 12.99 -3.81
C LEU A 229 29.76 12.70 -2.37
N VAL A 230 29.05 11.92 -1.55
CA VAL A 230 29.48 11.69 -0.15
C VAL A 230 30.70 10.76 -0.09
N VAL A 231 30.75 9.77 -0.97
CA VAL A 231 31.89 8.83 -1.06
C VAL A 231 33.13 9.53 -1.61
N VAL A 232 32.98 10.40 -2.62
CA VAL A 232 34.11 11.17 -3.18
C VAL A 232 34.64 12.22 -2.19
N LEU A 233 33.77 12.93 -1.46
CA LEU A 233 34.20 13.89 -0.43
C LEU A 233 34.91 13.20 0.74
N ALA A 234 34.41 12.04 1.21
CA ALA A 234 35.06 11.29 2.27
C ALA A 234 36.46 10.77 1.86
N LEU A 235 36.62 10.30 0.62
CA LEU A 235 37.91 9.88 0.07
C LEU A 235 38.87 11.06 -0.14
N SER A 236 38.36 12.22 -0.56
CA SER A 236 39.16 13.45 -0.76
C SER A 236 39.73 13.98 0.55
N ILE A 237 38.94 13.95 1.62
CA ILE A 237 39.37 14.38 2.96
C ILE A 237 40.39 13.41 3.55
N PHE A 238 40.22 12.09 3.34
CA PHE A 238 41.19 11.09 3.77
C PHE A 238 42.55 11.23 3.05
N LEU A 239 42.55 11.48 1.74
CA LEU A 239 43.77 11.72 0.96
C LEU A 239 44.47 13.03 1.35
N ALA A 240 43.72 14.07 1.69
CA ALA A 240 44.30 15.34 2.19
C ALA A 240 44.90 15.20 3.60
N LEU A 241 44.34 14.33 4.45
CA LEU A 241 44.87 14.05 5.79
C LEU A 241 46.10 13.14 5.77
N GLN A 242 46.22 12.21 4.82
CA GLN A 242 47.42 11.38 4.69
C GLN A 242 48.64 12.19 4.20
N ASN A 243 48.45 13.15 3.28
CA ASN A 243 49.55 13.98 2.80
C ASN A 243 50.09 15.00 3.82
N THR A 244 49.35 15.29 4.90
CA THR A 244 49.83 16.19 5.97
C THR A 244 50.58 15.44 7.08
N ALA A 245 50.54 14.10 7.10
CA ALA A 245 51.29 13.29 8.05
C ALA A 245 52.74 13.00 7.62
N ASP A 246 53.06 13.08 6.32
CA ASP A 246 54.40 12.76 5.76
C ASP A 246 55.35 13.97 5.64
N THR A 247 55.01 15.13 6.22
CA THR A 247 55.84 16.36 6.17
C THR A 247 56.35 16.84 7.54
N ARG A 248 56.55 15.92 8.50
CA ARG A 248 57.24 16.23 9.77
C ARG A 248 58.36 15.26 10.11
#